data_AF-A0A7C2WJN9-F1
#
_entry.id   AF-A0A7C2WJN9-F1
#
_cell.length_a   1.000
_cell.length_b   1.000
_cell.length_c   1.000
_cell.angle_alpha   90.00
_cell.angle_beta   90.00
_cell.angle_gamma   90.00
#
_symmetry.space_group_name_H-M   'P 1'
#
loop_
_entity.id
_entity.type
_entity.pdbx_description
1 polymer ?
#
loop_
_entity_poly.entity_id
_entity_poly.type
_entity_poly.pdbx_seq_one_letter_code
_entity_poly.pdbx_strand_id
1 'polypeptide(L)'
;MEEPKIDDYSTAQKPTLPKDFDKVTEETKKVLASHYGDEFADTVGRDTYQEFETLIPQLPYIGGDRNRLGKSLVGATWFLALYRVLKRHGKTAEEAGEITYESTEAYLSSLPKLPKLGLRLLLRVVFRGPGKKLIR
;
A
#
# COMPACT_ATOMS: atom_id res chain seq x y z
N MET A 1 -6.10 -29.49 17.38
CA MET A 1 -5.52 -28.30 16.72
C MET A 1 -6.64 -27.30 16.63
N GLU A 2 -6.72 -26.38 17.59
CA GLU A 2 -7.70 -25.31 17.56
C GLU A 2 -7.24 -24.26 16.54
N GLU A 3 -8.07 -23.97 15.55
CA GLU A 3 -7.85 -22.87 14.62
C GLU A 3 -7.79 -21.56 15.43
N PRO A 4 -6.76 -20.71 15.24
CA PRO A 4 -6.70 -19.45 15.97
C PRO A 4 -7.87 -18.56 15.52
N LYS A 5 -8.68 -18.17 16.51
CA LYS A 5 -9.90 -17.37 16.38
C LYS A 5 -9.59 -16.02 15.69
N ILE A 6 -10.43 -15.67 14.73
CA ILE A 6 -10.37 -14.50 13.81
C ILE A 6 -10.37 -13.13 14.54
N ASP A 7 -10.60 -13.13 15.86
CA ASP A 7 -10.87 -11.94 16.68
C ASP A 7 -9.64 -11.04 16.91
N ASP A 8 -8.45 -11.59 17.12
CA ASP A 8 -7.36 -10.77 17.69
C ASP A 8 -6.67 -9.82 16.70
N TYR A 9 -6.84 -10.01 15.38
CA TYR A 9 -6.30 -9.08 14.38
C TYR A 9 -7.31 -8.04 13.91
N SER A 10 -8.61 -8.34 14.02
CA SER A 10 -9.70 -7.47 13.55
C SER A 10 -10.20 -6.52 14.64
N THR A 11 -10.05 -6.87 15.92
CA THR A 11 -10.78 -6.19 17.01
C THR A 11 -9.92 -5.32 17.93
N ALA A 12 -8.59 -5.24 17.74
CA ALA A 12 -7.69 -4.59 18.71
C ALA A 12 -6.93 -3.34 18.24
N GLN A 13 -6.91 -3.03 16.94
CA GLN A 13 -6.22 -1.84 16.44
C GLN A 13 -7.08 -1.16 15.39
N LYS A 14 -7.31 0.16 15.53
CA LYS A 14 -7.78 0.97 14.41
C LYS A 14 -6.87 0.64 13.23
N PRO A 15 -7.39 0.20 12.08
CA PRO A 15 -6.55 -0.10 10.94
C PRO A 15 -6.02 1.20 10.35
N THR A 16 -4.97 1.72 10.97
CA THR A 16 -4.24 2.85 10.44
C THR A 16 -3.49 2.37 9.22
N LEU A 17 -3.60 3.15 8.15
CA LEU A 17 -2.74 3.02 6.99
C LEU A 17 -1.28 2.93 7.49
N PRO A 18 -0.50 1.89 7.10
CA PRO A 18 0.87 1.77 7.59
C PRO A 18 1.67 3.04 7.27
N LYS A 19 2.59 3.48 8.12
CA LYS A 19 3.35 4.74 7.92
C LYS A 19 4.00 4.88 6.54
N ASP A 20 4.38 3.76 5.93
CA ASP A 20 4.93 3.72 4.57
C ASP A 20 3.95 4.27 3.51
N PHE A 21 2.65 4.29 3.82
CA PHE A 21 1.60 4.82 2.96
C PHE A 21 1.31 6.29 3.17
N ASP A 22 1.75 6.92 4.26
CA ASP A 22 1.60 8.38 4.41
C ASP A 22 2.26 9.10 3.22
N LYS A 23 3.36 8.54 2.73
CA LYS A 23 4.04 9.05 1.53
C LYS A 23 3.23 8.84 0.25
N VAL A 24 2.59 7.68 0.06
CA VAL A 24 1.79 7.44 -1.16
C VAL A 24 0.53 8.31 -1.16
N THR A 25 -0.10 8.54 -0.01
CA THR A 25 -1.28 9.42 0.09
C THR A 25 -0.91 10.87 -0.21
N GLU A 26 0.23 11.35 0.29
CA GLU A 26 0.77 12.68 -0.04
C GLU A 26 1.02 12.86 -1.53
N GLU A 27 1.74 11.92 -2.17
CA GLU A 27 2.02 12.04 -3.61
C GLU A 27 0.74 11.92 -4.44
N THR A 28 -0.20 11.05 -4.04
CA THR A 28 -1.51 10.95 -4.70
C THR A 28 -2.30 12.25 -4.60
N LYS A 29 -2.26 12.92 -3.43
CA LYS A 29 -2.93 14.22 -3.26
C LYS A 29 -2.37 15.27 -4.24
N LYS A 30 -1.05 15.31 -4.43
CA LYS A 30 -0.43 16.23 -5.40
C LYS A 30 -0.83 15.91 -6.84
N VAL A 31 -0.85 14.63 -7.20
CA VAL A 31 -1.31 14.18 -8.53
C VAL A 31 -2.76 14.60 -8.75
N LEU A 32 -3.66 14.31 -7.81
CA LEU A 32 -5.06 14.74 -7.87
C LEU A 32 -5.21 16.26 -8.00
N ALA A 33 -4.44 17.02 -7.24
CA ALA A 33 -4.46 18.49 -7.29
C ALA A 33 -4.00 19.01 -8.65
N SER A 34 -2.99 18.38 -9.25
CA SER A 34 -2.49 18.73 -10.59
C SER A 34 -3.53 18.50 -11.69
N HIS A 35 -4.35 17.44 -11.58
CA HIS A 35 -5.36 17.11 -12.58
C HIS A 35 -6.68 17.86 -12.38
N TYR A 36 -7.10 18.04 -11.12
CA TYR A 36 -8.48 18.43 -10.79
C TYR A 36 -8.59 19.58 -9.78
N GLY A 37 -7.47 20.13 -9.31
CA GLY A 37 -7.42 21.22 -8.34
C GLY A 37 -7.42 20.76 -6.88
N ASP A 38 -6.95 21.63 -5.99
CA ASP A 38 -6.72 21.33 -4.57
C ASP A 38 -8.01 20.93 -3.83
N GLU A 39 -9.13 21.61 -4.09
CA GLU A 39 -10.41 21.31 -3.43
C GLU A 39 -10.91 19.89 -3.76
N PHE A 40 -10.74 19.47 -5.01
CA PHE A 40 -11.08 18.12 -5.42
C PHE A 40 -10.14 17.09 -4.78
N ALA A 41 -8.84 17.40 -4.75
CA ALA A 41 -7.84 16.53 -4.14
C ALA A 41 -8.08 16.32 -2.64
N ASP A 42 -8.44 17.37 -1.92
CA ASP A 42 -8.81 17.31 -0.50
C ASP A 42 -10.05 16.46 -0.27
N THR A 43 -11.08 16.68 -1.09
CA THR A 43 -12.35 15.94 -1.01
C THR A 43 -12.11 14.45 -1.28
N VAL A 44 -11.45 14.10 -2.38
CA VAL A 44 -11.15 12.72 -2.75
C VAL A 44 -10.22 12.06 -1.73
N GLY A 45 -9.22 12.77 -1.22
CA GLY A 45 -8.31 12.23 -0.21
C GLY A 45 -9.04 11.81 1.07
N ARG A 46 -9.91 12.69 1.58
CA ARG A 46 -10.74 12.41 2.76
C ARG A 46 -11.71 11.26 2.50
N ASP A 47 -12.43 11.28 1.38
CA ASP A 47 -13.42 10.26 1.04
C ASP A 47 -12.75 8.89 0.80
N THR A 48 -11.53 8.88 0.25
CA THR A 48 -10.71 7.67 0.06
C THR A 48 -10.30 7.06 1.39
N TYR A 49 -9.90 7.90 2.36
CA TYR A 49 -9.58 7.42 3.69
C TYR A 49 -10.81 6.77 4.36
N GLN A 50 -11.97 7.42 4.27
CA GLN A 50 -13.23 6.87 4.81
C GLN A 50 -13.60 5.54 4.14
N GLU A 51 -13.55 5.46 2.80
CA GLU A 51 -13.81 4.20 2.08
C GLU A 51 -12.82 3.11 2.50
N PHE A 52 -11.54 3.45 2.64
CA PHE A 52 -10.49 2.53 3.08
C PHE A 52 -10.77 1.97 4.48
N GLU A 53 -11.17 2.80 5.44
CA GLU A 53 -11.56 2.36 6.80
C GLU A 53 -12.72 1.35 6.75
N THR A 54 -13.65 1.49 5.81
CA THR A 54 -14.74 0.50 5.64
C THR A 54 -14.29 -0.82 5.02
N LEU A 55 -13.22 -0.80 4.22
CA LEU A 55 -12.72 -1.96 3.50
C LEU A 55 -11.79 -2.83 4.36
N ILE A 56 -11.02 -2.25 5.28
CA ILE A 56 -10.06 -3.02 6.06
C ILE A 56 -10.69 -4.17 6.86
N PRO A 57 -11.82 -4.00 7.58
CA PRO A 57 -12.44 -5.09 8.32
C PRO A 57 -12.88 -6.28 7.44
N GLN A 58 -12.98 -6.07 6.12
CA GLN A 58 -13.37 -7.08 5.14
C GLN A 58 -12.17 -7.85 4.57
N LEU A 59 -10.93 -7.44 4.89
CA LEU A 59 -9.74 -8.10 4.40
C LEU A 59 -9.58 -9.48 5.03
N PRO A 60 -9.34 -10.54 4.23
CA PRO A 60 -9.05 -11.85 4.79
C PRO A 60 -7.72 -11.83 5.53
N TYR A 61 -7.65 -12.59 6.63
CA TYR A 61 -6.38 -12.85 7.29
C TYR A 61 -5.52 -13.77 6.41
N ILE A 62 -4.38 -13.26 5.93
CA ILE A 62 -3.47 -13.99 5.04
C ILE A 62 -2.13 -14.37 5.71
N GLY A 63 -2.11 -14.54 7.03
CA GLY A 63 -0.92 -14.98 7.76
C GLY A 63 -0.14 -13.89 8.49
N GLY A 64 -0.74 -12.69 8.67
CA GLY A 64 -0.19 -11.59 9.45
C GLY A 64 1.23 -11.18 9.03
N ASP A 65 2.05 -10.79 9.99
CA ASP A 65 3.44 -10.35 9.75
C ASP A 65 4.37 -11.42 9.17
N ARG A 66 3.99 -12.70 9.24
CA ARG A 66 4.77 -13.80 8.66
C ARG A 66 4.61 -13.87 7.15
N ASN A 67 3.53 -13.29 6.61
CA ASN A 67 3.32 -13.19 5.18
C ASN A 67 3.63 -11.77 4.69
N ARG A 68 4.72 -11.64 3.92
CA ARG A 68 5.15 -10.34 3.35
C ARG A 68 4.09 -9.74 2.42
N LEU A 69 3.17 -10.54 1.88
CA LEU A 69 2.04 -10.07 1.05
C LEU A 69 0.95 -9.36 1.85
N GLY A 70 0.93 -9.48 3.18
CA GLY A 70 -0.02 -8.75 4.05
C GLY A 70 -0.02 -7.25 3.79
N LYS A 71 1.18 -6.65 3.70
CA LYS A 71 1.33 -5.23 3.39
C LYS A 71 0.89 -4.87 1.97
N SER A 72 1.16 -5.76 1.01
CA SER A 72 0.72 -5.58 -0.38
C SER A 72 -0.81 -5.59 -0.50
N LEU A 73 -1.48 -6.46 0.26
CA LEU A 73 -2.94 -6.53 0.28
C LEU A 73 -3.55 -5.23 0.81
N VAL A 74 -3.04 -4.72 1.94
CA VAL A 74 -3.47 -3.42 2.50
C VAL A 74 -3.30 -2.29 1.49
N GLY A 75 -2.18 -2.28 0.75
CA GLY A 75 -1.98 -1.27 -0.29
C GLY A 75 -2.91 -1.39 -1.49
N ALA A 76 -3.15 -2.61 -1.96
CA ALA A 76 -4.13 -2.86 -3.00
C ALA A 76 -5.53 -2.37 -2.57
N THR A 77 -5.89 -2.55 -1.30
CA THR A 77 -7.15 -2.05 -0.73
C THR A 77 -7.23 -0.53 -0.73
N TRP A 78 -6.12 0.17 -0.48
CA TRP A 78 -6.09 1.63 -0.56
C TRP A 78 -6.35 2.12 -1.99
N PHE A 79 -5.70 1.53 -2.99
CA PHE A 79 -5.98 1.86 -4.40
C PHE A 79 -7.40 1.47 -4.84
N LEU A 80 -7.95 0.39 -4.30
CA LEU A 80 -9.36 0.04 -4.50
C LEU A 80 -10.30 1.11 -3.93
N ALA A 81 -10.00 1.62 -2.73
CA ALA A 81 -10.75 2.72 -2.12
C ALA A 81 -10.71 3.96 -3.02
N LEU A 82 -9.51 4.36 -3.46
CA LEU A 82 -9.30 5.50 -4.37
C LEU A 82 -10.11 5.34 -5.66
N TYR A 83 -10.02 4.18 -6.31
CA TYR A 83 -10.79 3.87 -7.52
C TYR A 83 -12.30 4.03 -7.31
N ARG A 84 -12.85 3.48 -6.21
CA ARG A 84 -14.28 3.58 -5.91
C ARG A 84 -14.71 5.02 -5.68
N VAL A 85 -13.89 5.81 -4.99
CA VAL A 85 -14.16 7.22 -4.71
C VAL A 85 -14.13 8.04 -5.98
N LEU A 86 -13.09 7.90 -6.81
CA LEU A 86 -13.00 8.58 -8.10
C LEU A 86 -14.21 8.26 -8.99
N LYS A 87 -14.63 6.98 -9.02
CA LYS A 87 -15.84 6.57 -9.73
C LYS A 87 -17.12 7.21 -9.17
N ARG A 88 -17.26 7.33 -7.84
CA ARG A 88 -18.40 8.06 -7.21
C ARG A 88 -18.40 9.54 -7.57
N HIS A 89 -17.22 10.13 -7.76
CA HIS A 89 -17.03 11.51 -8.24
C HIS A 89 -17.10 11.64 -9.78
N GLY A 90 -17.61 10.63 -10.47
CA GLY A 90 -17.90 10.67 -11.91
C GLY A 90 -16.69 10.42 -12.82
N LYS A 91 -15.55 10.00 -12.28
CA LYS A 91 -14.36 9.66 -13.08
C LYS A 91 -14.52 8.29 -13.74
N THR A 92 -13.95 8.18 -14.93
CA THR A 92 -13.86 6.93 -15.68
C THR A 92 -12.87 5.96 -15.05
N ALA A 93 -12.90 4.69 -15.47
CA ALA A 93 -11.93 3.70 -15.00
C ALA A 93 -10.52 4.03 -15.51
N GLU A 94 -10.44 4.59 -16.72
CA GLU A 94 -9.22 5.05 -17.37
C GLU A 94 -8.57 6.19 -16.57
N GLU A 95 -9.33 7.24 -16.24
CA GLU A 95 -8.84 8.34 -15.38
C GLU A 95 -8.39 7.83 -14.01
N ALA A 96 -9.15 6.93 -13.37
CA ALA A 96 -8.74 6.37 -12.08
C ALA A 96 -7.46 5.52 -12.19
N GLY A 97 -7.27 4.82 -13.31
CA GLY A 97 -6.06 4.08 -13.62
C GLY A 97 -4.85 5.00 -13.82
N GLU A 98 -5.04 6.11 -14.56
CA GLU A 98 -4.02 7.13 -14.78
C GLU A 98 -3.56 7.77 -13.46
N ILE A 99 -4.51 8.22 -12.63
CA ILE A 99 -4.19 8.75 -11.29
C ILE A 99 -3.44 7.72 -10.45
N THR A 100 -3.86 6.45 -10.47
CA THR A 100 -3.19 5.38 -9.73
C THR A 100 -1.75 5.17 -10.20
N TYR A 101 -1.54 5.17 -11.52
CA TYR A 101 -0.23 5.01 -12.14
C TYR A 101 0.70 6.17 -11.75
N GLU A 102 0.29 7.42 -11.98
CA GLU A 102 1.09 8.61 -11.70
C GLU A 102 1.39 8.74 -10.21
N SER A 103 0.42 8.44 -9.34
CA SER A 103 0.63 8.45 -7.89
C SER A 103 1.67 7.43 -7.45
N THR A 104 1.64 6.24 -8.06
CA THR A 104 2.62 5.18 -7.79
C THR A 104 4.00 5.57 -8.31
N GLU A 105 4.08 6.15 -9.51
CA GLU A 105 5.33 6.64 -10.09
C GLU A 105 5.95 7.76 -9.25
N ALA A 106 5.14 8.72 -8.81
CA ALA A 106 5.56 9.82 -7.94
C ALA A 106 6.07 9.30 -6.59
N TYR A 107 5.34 8.37 -5.97
CA TYR A 107 5.78 7.71 -4.74
C TYR A 107 7.13 6.99 -4.93
N LEU A 108 7.25 6.13 -5.94
CA LEU A 108 8.48 5.40 -6.21
C LEU A 108 9.66 6.32 -6.52
N SER A 109 9.41 7.42 -7.22
CA SER A 109 10.42 8.44 -7.53
C SER A 109 10.85 9.26 -6.31
N SER A 110 9.97 9.38 -5.30
CA SER A 110 10.28 10.05 -4.03
C SER A 110 11.14 9.21 -3.09
N LEU A 111 11.21 7.89 -3.29
CA LEU A 111 12.02 7.01 -2.46
C LEU A 111 13.52 7.23 -2.74
N PRO A 112 14.37 7.22 -1.69
CA PRO A 112 15.80 7.39 -1.88
C PRO A 112 16.36 6.29 -2.77
N LYS A 113 17.02 6.69 -3.88
CA LYS A 113 17.70 5.76 -4.79
C LYS A 113 18.85 5.10 -4.04
N LEU A 114 18.70 3.83 -3.64
CA LEU A 114 19.83 3.09 -3.10
C LEU A 114 20.91 2.98 -4.18
N PRO A 115 22.15 3.41 -3.91
CA PRO A 115 23.23 3.25 -4.87
C PRO A 115 23.39 1.76 -5.17
N LYS A 116 23.65 1.41 -6.44
CA LYS A 116 23.82 0.02 -6.92
C LYS A 116 24.80 -0.78 -6.07
N LEU A 117 25.78 -0.11 -5.46
CA LEU A 117 26.75 -0.70 -4.53
C LEU A 117 26.10 -1.15 -3.20
N GLY A 118 25.23 -0.32 -2.62
CA GLY A 118 24.49 -0.64 -1.40
C GLY A 118 23.47 -1.75 -1.61
N LEU A 119 22.77 -1.74 -2.74
CA LEU A 119 21.86 -2.83 -3.13
C LEU A 119 22.61 -4.16 -3.31
N ARG A 120 23.79 -4.14 -3.96
CA ARG A 120 24.67 -5.32 -4.09
C ARG A 120 25.16 -5.83 -2.74
N LEU A 121 25.47 -4.95 -1.80
CA LEU A 121 25.91 -5.34 -0.46
C LEU A 121 24.76 -5.97 0.34
N LEU A 122 23.56 -5.37 0.29
CA LEU A 122 22.34 -5.87 0.93
C LEU A 122 21.97 -7.27 0.38
N LEU A 123 21.98 -7.43 -0.95
CA LEU A 123 21.74 -8.73 -1.59
C LEU A 123 22.80 -9.76 -1.17
N ARG A 124 24.07 -9.37 -1.04
CA ARG A 124 25.12 -10.28 -0.54
C ARG A 124 24.88 -10.73 0.91
N VAL A 125 24.31 -9.89 1.76
CA VAL A 125 23.96 -10.26 3.15
C VAL A 125 22.72 -11.16 3.18
N VAL A 126 21.70 -10.84 2.38
CA VAL A 126 20.45 -11.61 2.32
C VAL A 126 20.64 -13.00 1.70
N PHE A 127 21.50 -13.12 0.68
CA PHE A 127 21.74 -14.39 -0.03
C PHE A 127 22.96 -15.19 0.48
N ARG A 128 23.67 -14.71 1.49
CA ARG A 128 24.76 -15.45 2.15
C ARG A 128 24.29 -15.99 3.51
N GLY A 129 23.34 -16.92 3.46
CA GLY A 129 23.05 -17.81 4.59
C GLY A 129 24.25 -18.72 4.90
N PRO A 130 24.37 -19.24 6.14
CA PRO A 130 25.52 -20.03 6.55
C PRO A 130 25.53 -21.38 5.83
N GLY A 131 26.65 -21.65 5.16
CA GLY A 131 27.20 -23.00 4.99
C GLY A 131 26.36 -24.01 4.21
N LYS A 132 26.75 -24.23 2.96
CA LYS A 132 26.62 -25.56 2.34
C LYS A 132 27.21 -26.61 3.30
N LYS A 133 26.38 -27.49 3.85
CA LYS A 133 26.77 -28.83 4.29
C LYS A 133 25.68 -29.80 3.88
N LEU A 134 25.99 -30.61 2.88
CA LEU A 134 25.55 -31.98 2.56
C LEU A 134 26.03 -32.16 1.10
N ILE A 135 26.78 -33.18 0.69
CA ILE A 135 26.79 -34.60 1.05
C ILE A 135 28.23 -35.14 0.84
N ARG A 136 28.63 -36.13 1.64
CA ARG A 136 29.86 -36.91 1.53
C ARG A 136 29.57 -38.19 0.77
#